data_AF-A0A973D780-F1
#
_entry.id   AF-A0A973D780-F1
#
_cell.length_a   1.000
_cell.length_b   1.000
_cell.length_c   1.000
_cell.angle_alpha   90.00
_cell.angle_beta   90.00
_cell.angle_gamma   90.00
#
_symmetry.space_group_name_H-M   'P 1'
#
loop_
_entity.id
_entity.type
_entity.pdbx_description
1 polymer ?
#
loop_
_entity_poly.entity_id
_entity_poly.type
_entity_poly.pdbx_seq_one_letter_code
_entity_poly.pdbx_strand_id
1 'polypeptide(L)'
;MKVSLNWLRDHVEVDLPVEDIAFKLTMCGLNCEGIEQHGDDHVFDLEVASNRPDHLGHRGVARELACLLEVPLQPLELDYPVIDKDSEGRKLDELASVVVDDEDRCGRYIARVAVDVEAGASPS
;
A
#
# COMPACT_ATOMS: atom_id res chain seq x y z
N MET A 1 2.31 -8.79 10.45
CA MET A 1 2.67 -7.86 9.36
C MET A 1 3.08 -6.56 10.01
N LYS A 2 4.26 -6.04 9.71
CA LYS A 2 4.75 -4.78 10.29
C LYS A 2 4.14 -3.57 9.59
N VAL A 3 3.58 -2.64 10.36
CA VAL A 3 2.94 -1.41 9.87
C VAL A 3 3.40 -0.22 10.70
N SER A 4 4.05 0.75 10.06
CA SER A 4 4.51 2.00 10.66
C SER A 4 3.35 2.95 10.95
N LEU A 5 3.30 3.53 12.15
CA LEU A 5 2.32 4.56 12.50
C LEU A 5 2.57 5.86 11.73
N ASN A 6 3.83 6.25 11.51
CA ASN A 6 4.17 7.42 10.70
C ASN A 6 3.63 7.29 9.26
N TRP A 7 3.78 6.12 8.63
CA TRP A 7 3.20 5.89 7.29
C TRP A 7 1.68 5.86 7.28
N LEU A 8 1.05 5.40 8.37
CA LEU A 8 -0.41 5.51 8.49
C LEU A 8 -0.84 6.98 8.53
N ARG A 9 -0.09 7.85 9.21
CA ARG A 9 -0.38 9.30 9.29
C ARG A 9 -0.32 10.01 7.94
N ASP A 10 0.49 9.52 7.00
CA ASP A 10 0.50 10.03 5.62
C ASP A 10 -0.82 9.74 4.86
N HIS A 11 -1.62 8.80 5.37
CA HIS A 11 -2.86 8.36 4.74
C HIS A 11 -4.11 8.72 5.51
N VAL A 12 -4.05 8.88 6.83
CA VAL A 12 -5.21 9.12 7.69
C VAL A 12 -4.82 9.98 8.88
N GLU A 13 -5.68 10.93 9.26
CA GLU A 13 -5.47 11.72 10.46
C GLU A 13 -5.76 10.88 11.71
N VAL A 14 -4.72 10.68 12.55
CA VAL A 14 -4.81 9.87 13.75
C VAL A 14 -4.28 10.64 14.94
N ASP A 15 -5.19 11.14 15.77
CA ASP A 15 -4.90 11.82 17.03
C ASP A 15 -5.37 10.94 18.21
N LEU A 16 -4.70 9.80 18.37
CA LEU A 16 -4.96 8.85 19.46
C LEU A 16 -3.63 8.32 20.03
N PRO A 17 -3.62 7.95 21.32
CA PRO A 17 -2.54 7.13 21.89
C PRO A 17 -2.30 5.85 21.09
N VAL A 18 -1.05 5.40 21.02
CA VAL A 18 -0.65 4.24 20.21
C VAL A 18 -1.39 2.96 20.62
N GLU A 19 -1.65 2.81 21.93
CA GLU A 19 -2.38 1.69 22.50
C GLU A 19 -3.86 1.70 22.08
N ASP A 20 -4.47 2.88 21.97
CA ASP A 20 -5.87 3.02 21.54
C ASP A 20 -6.02 2.71 20.04
N ILE A 21 -5.01 3.06 19.23
CA ILE A 21 -4.95 2.68 17.81
C ILE A 21 -4.84 1.15 17.69
N ALA A 22 -3.90 0.53 18.41
CA ALA A 22 -3.72 -0.92 18.42
C ALA A 22 -4.99 -1.66 18.88
N PHE A 23 -5.67 -1.13 19.89
CA PHE A 23 -6.95 -1.66 20.36
C PHE A 23 -8.03 -1.58 19.27
N LYS A 24 -8.19 -0.41 18.62
CA LYS A 24 -9.16 -0.24 17.53
C LYS A 24 -8.90 -1.17 16.34
N LEU A 25 -7.63 -1.32 15.93
CA LEU A 25 -7.22 -2.26 14.88
C LEU A 25 -7.58 -3.70 15.27
N THR A 26 -7.31 -4.09 16.51
CA THR A 26 -7.68 -5.42 17.01
C THR A 26 -9.19 -5.64 16.95
N MET A 27 -9.98 -4.63 17.35
CA MET A 27 -11.44 -4.69 17.33
C MET A 27 -12.06 -4.77 15.92
N CYS A 28 -11.32 -4.38 14.87
CA CYS A 28 -11.75 -4.53 13.47
C CYS A 28 -11.18 -5.78 12.78
N GLY A 29 -10.60 -6.72 13.54
CA GLY A 29 -10.05 -7.97 13.02
C GLY A 29 -8.63 -7.87 12.45
N LEU A 30 -7.93 -6.76 12.73
CA LEU A 30 -6.49 -6.61 12.54
C LEU A 30 -5.80 -6.78 13.90
N ASN A 31 -5.72 -8.03 14.38
CA ASN A 31 -5.18 -8.31 15.71
C ASN A 31 -3.76 -7.76 15.84
N CYS A 32 -3.55 -6.83 16.77
CA CYS A 32 -2.23 -6.28 17.05
C CYS A 32 -1.53 -7.17 18.08
N GLU A 33 -0.59 -7.99 17.63
CA GLU A 33 0.16 -8.92 18.48
C GLU A 33 1.25 -8.21 19.29
N GLY A 34 1.73 -7.07 18.80
CA GLY A 34 2.76 -6.28 19.47
C GLY A 34 2.94 -4.90 18.87
N ILE A 35 3.61 -4.04 19.64
CA ILE A 35 3.99 -2.70 19.24
C ILE A 35 5.50 -2.58 19.50
N GLU A 36 6.26 -2.28 18.46
CA GLU A 36 7.70 -2.05 18.56
C GLU A 36 8.00 -0.56 18.38
N GLN A 37 8.92 -0.03 19.19
CA GLN A 37 9.38 1.34 19.04
C GLN A 37 10.65 1.39 18.20
N HIS A 38 10.64 2.19 17.13
CA HIS A 38 11.77 2.40 16.23
C HIS A 38 12.05 3.90 16.12
N GLY A 39 12.94 4.41 16.98
CA GLY A 39 13.18 5.85 17.08
C GLY A 39 11.96 6.59 17.62
N ASP A 40 11.40 7.51 16.83
CA ASP A 40 10.17 8.24 17.11
C ASP A 40 8.90 7.56 16.53
N ASP A 41 9.06 6.49 15.77
CA ASP A 41 7.96 5.71 15.19
C ASP A 41 7.53 4.53 16.08
N HIS A 42 6.27 4.13 15.91
CA HIS A 42 5.71 2.92 16.49
C HIS A 42 5.26 1.99 15.36
N VAL A 43 5.73 0.75 15.40
CA VAL A 43 5.44 -0.27 14.38
C VAL A 43 4.54 -1.33 14.99
N PHE A 44 3.32 -1.45 14.46
CA PHE A 44 2.37 -2.47 14.84
C PHE A 44 2.73 -3.80 14.17
N ASP A 45 2.67 -4.91 14.91
CA ASP A 45 2.64 -6.24 14.31
C ASP A 45 1.20 -6.74 14.20
N LEU A 46 0.66 -6.67 12.99
CA LEU A 46 -0.74 -7.01 12.72
C LEU A 46 -0.86 -8.41 12.13
N GLU A 47 -1.69 -9.25 12.72
CA GLU A 47 -2.15 -10.48 12.10
C GLU A 47 -3.17 -10.13 11.01
N VAL A 48 -2.89 -10.51 9.76
CA VAL A 48 -3.78 -10.26 8.62
C VAL A 48 -4.37 -11.57 8.14
N ALA A 49 -5.69 -11.66 8.15
CA ALA A 49 -6.41 -12.82 7.64
C ALA A 49 -6.21 -13.03 6.13
N SER A 50 -6.10 -14.30 5.70
CA SER A 50 -5.79 -14.67 4.30
C SER A 50 -6.78 -14.14 3.26
N ASN A 51 -8.01 -13.81 3.66
CA ASN A 51 -9.06 -13.27 2.79
C ASN A 51 -9.10 -11.73 2.75
N ARG A 52 -8.16 -11.03 3.40
CA ARG A 52 -8.06 -9.56 3.42
C ARG A 52 -6.73 -9.09 2.81
N PRO A 53 -6.45 -9.40 1.52
CA PRO A 53 -5.21 -8.98 0.87
C PRO A 53 -5.08 -7.45 0.78
N ASP A 54 -6.20 -6.73 0.89
CA ASP A 54 -6.20 -5.29 0.96
C ASP A 54 -5.51 -4.76 2.23
N HIS A 55 -5.44 -5.54 3.31
CA HIS A 55 -4.71 -5.18 4.53
C HIS A 55 -3.21 -5.50 4.48
N LEU A 56 -2.69 -6.06 3.37
CA LEU A 56 -1.26 -6.37 3.20
C LEU A 56 -0.40 -5.15 2.83
N GLY A 57 -0.88 -3.94 3.15
CA GLY A 57 -0.15 -2.69 2.97
C GLY A 57 -0.67 -1.59 3.88
N HIS A 58 0.17 -0.60 4.18
CA HIS A 58 -0.16 0.57 5.02
C HIS A 58 -1.45 1.25 4.57
N ARG A 59 -1.64 1.41 3.26
CA ARG A 59 -2.82 2.07 2.70
C ARG A 59 -4.14 1.38 3.05
N GLY A 60 -4.17 0.05 3.05
CA GLY A 60 -5.38 -0.69 3.41
C GLY A 60 -5.70 -0.63 4.89
N VAL A 61 -4.66 -0.73 5.72
CA VAL A 61 -4.79 -0.54 7.18
C VAL A 61 -5.25 0.88 7.51
N ALA A 62 -4.67 1.90 6.86
CA ALA A 62 -5.10 3.28 6.97
C ALA A 62 -6.56 3.49 6.54
N ARG A 63 -7.01 2.80 5.50
CA ARG A 63 -8.42 2.82 5.06
C ARG A 63 -9.36 2.26 6.11
N GLU A 64 -8.97 1.16 6.75
CA GLU A 64 -9.75 0.58 7.85
C GLU A 64 -9.81 1.55 9.04
N LEU A 65 -8.67 2.14 9.40
CA LEU A 65 -8.58 3.10 10.50
C LEU A 65 -9.38 4.38 10.21
N ALA A 66 -9.34 4.89 8.98
CA ALA A 66 -10.15 6.04 8.55
C ALA A 66 -11.65 5.76 8.72
N CYS A 67 -12.09 4.54 8.38
CA CYS A 67 -13.47 4.10 8.61
C CYS A 67 -13.82 4.07 10.11
N LEU A 68 -12.96 3.50 10.97
CA LEU A 68 -13.17 3.39 12.41
C LEU A 68 -13.17 4.74 13.15
N LEU A 69 -12.43 5.71 12.63
CA LEU A 69 -12.33 7.05 13.20
C LEU A 69 -13.32 8.03 12.59
N GLU A 70 -14.08 7.61 11.58
CA GLU A 70 -15.01 8.44 10.80
C GLU A 70 -14.34 9.70 10.21
N VAL A 71 -13.09 9.55 9.79
CA VAL A 71 -12.31 10.61 9.13
C VAL A 71 -12.04 10.26 7.67
N PRO A 72 -11.79 11.25 6.80
CA PRO A 72 -11.42 10.99 5.42
C PRO A 72 -10.09 10.23 5.32
N LEU A 73 -10.03 9.25 4.41
CA LEU A 73 -8.76 8.71 3.93
C LEU A 73 -8.15 9.74 2.96
N GLN A 74 -6.91 10.17 3.22
CA GLN A 74 -6.19 11.14 2.38
C GLN A 74 -6.05 10.59 0.96
N PRO A 75 -6.40 11.36 -0.10
CA PRO A 75 -6.24 10.89 -1.48
C PRO A 75 -4.77 10.60 -1.80
N LEU A 76 -4.51 9.64 -2.70
CA LEU A 76 -3.17 9.50 -3.27
C LEU A 76 -3.03 10.54 -4.39
N GLU A 77 -1.95 11.31 -4.35
CA GLU A 77 -1.58 12.22 -5.43
C GLU A 77 -1.01 11.41 -6.61
N LEU A 78 -1.91 10.81 -7.40
CA LEU A 78 -1.57 10.00 -8.57
C LEU A 78 -1.71 10.81 -9.86
N ASP A 79 -1.25 12.07 -9.85
CA ASP A 79 -1.24 12.91 -11.04
C ASP A 79 -0.02 12.61 -11.90
N TYR A 80 -0.10 11.50 -12.63
CA TYR A 80 0.87 11.15 -13.66
C TYR A 80 0.15 10.83 -14.97
N PRO A 81 0.72 11.23 -16.13
CA PRO A 81 0.11 10.96 -17.41
C PRO A 81 0.06 9.45 -17.66
N VAL A 82 -1.14 8.93 -17.91
CA VAL A 82 -1.33 7.55 -18.35
C VAL A 82 -1.37 7.53 -19.88
N ILE A 83 -0.43 6.81 -20.46
CA ILE A 83 -0.33 6.63 -21.90
C ILE A 83 -0.97 5.29 -22.25
N ASP A 84 -2.04 5.31 -23.05
CA ASP A 84 -2.66 4.08 -23.57
C ASP A 84 -1.70 3.35 -24.51
N LYS A 85 -1.79 2.01 -24.52
CA LYS A 85 -0.94 1.14 -25.34
C LYS A 85 -0.90 1.58 -26.83
N ASP A 86 -2.03 2.07 -27.34
CA ASP A 86 -2.24 2.39 -28.76
C ASP A 86 -2.23 3.91 -29.04
N SER A 87 -1.70 4.73 -28.13
CA SER A 87 -1.63 6.18 -28.30
C SER A 87 -0.57 6.62 -29.32
N GLU A 88 -0.74 7.83 -29.89
CA GLU A 88 0.26 8.44 -30.77
C GLU A 88 1.47 8.90 -29.94
N GLY A 89 2.57 8.13 -29.97
CA GLY A 89 3.76 8.35 -29.15
C GLY A 89 4.74 7.18 -29.17
N ARG A 90 5.57 7.02 -28.12
CA ARG A 90 6.43 5.84 -27.95
C ARG A 90 5.53 4.60 -27.76
N LYS A 91 5.69 3.59 -28.61
CA LYS A 91 4.89 2.36 -28.52
C LYS A 91 5.35 1.52 -27.34
N LEU A 92 4.41 0.89 -26.63
CA LEU A 92 4.74 -0.02 -25.51
C LEU A 92 5.70 -1.14 -25.95
N ASP A 93 5.53 -1.66 -27.16
CA ASP A 93 6.34 -2.74 -27.73
C ASP A 93 7.81 -2.32 -27.99
N GLU A 94 8.11 -1.02 -28.03
CA GLU A 94 9.48 -0.49 -28.09
C GLU A 94 10.14 -0.41 -26.71
N LEU A 95 9.34 -0.43 -25.64
CA LEU A 95 9.79 -0.26 -24.24
C LEU A 95 9.92 -1.59 -23.51
N ALA A 96 8.98 -2.51 -23.74
CA ALA A 96 8.98 -3.81 -23.07
C ALA A 96 8.23 -4.86 -23.89
N SER A 97 8.70 -6.11 -23.80
CA SER A 97 8.02 -7.28 -24.33
C SER A 97 7.80 -8.30 -23.22
N VAL A 98 6.63 -8.93 -23.18
CA VAL A 98 6.32 -10.02 -22.24
C VAL A 98 6.08 -11.29 -23.04
N VAL A 99 6.76 -12.36 -22.66
CA VAL A 99 6.57 -13.72 -23.19
C VAL A 99 6.23 -14.63 -22.02
N VAL A 100 5.21 -15.45 -22.18
CA VAL A 100 4.83 -16.48 -21.20
C VAL A 100 5.39 -17.81 -21.69
N ASP A 101 6.52 -18.25 -21.11
CA ASP A 101 7.24 -19.44 -21.59
C ASP A 101 6.53 -20.77 -21.22
N ASP A 102 5.72 -20.78 -20.15
CA ASP A 102 5.01 -21.95 -19.64
C ASP A 102 3.56 -21.57 -19.31
N GLU A 103 2.70 -21.63 -20.34
CA GLU A 103 1.29 -21.25 -20.22
C GLU A 103 0.48 -22.20 -19.30
N ASP A 104 0.94 -23.44 -19.13
CA ASP A 104 0.26 -24.44 -18.29
C ASP A 104 0.48 -24.15 -16.80
N ARG A 105 1.69 -23.74 -16.40
CA ARG A 105 2.01 -23.45 -15.00
C ARG A 105 1.75 -22.00 -14.60
N CYS A 106 1.86 -21.07 -15.54
CA CYS A 106 1.74 -19.64 -15.28
C CYS A 106 1.13 -18.90 -16.48
N GLY A 107 -0.09 -19.28 -16.87
CA GLY A 107 -0.77 -18.76 -18.07
C GLY A 107 -1.14 -17.26 -18.06
N ARG A 108 -0.73 -16.49 -17.06
CA ARG A 108 -0.97 -15.04 -17.04
C ARG A 108 0.21 -14.29 -16.43
N TYR A 109 0.74 -13.37 -17.23
CA TYR A 109 1.71 -12.36 -16.81
C TYR A 109 1.22 -10.97 -17.24
N ILE A 110 1.28 -9.99 -16.35
CA ILE A 110 0.89 -8.60 -16.65
C ILE A 110 2.05 -7.70 -16.26
N ALA A 111 2.38 -6.74 -17.12
CA ALA A 111 3.38 -5.72 -16.84
C ALA A 111 2.82 -4.33 -17.13
N ARG A 112 3.36 -3.32 -16.44
CA ARG A 112 3.17 -1.90 -16.73
C ARG A 112 4.54 -1.24 -16.72
N VAL A 113 4.79 -0.34 -17.66
CA VAL A 113 6.05 0.40 -17.76
C VAL A 113 5.82 1.81 -17.22
N ALA A 114 6.69 2.24 -16.31
CA ALA A 114 6.82 3.64 -15.93
C ALA A 114 8.11 4.19 -16.57
N VAL A 115 8.01 5.33 -17.23
CA VAL A 115 9.14 6.02 -17.88
C VAL A 115 9.36 7.36 -17.21
N ASP A 116 10.53 7.95 -17.44
CA ASP A 116 10.91 9.26 -16.90
C ASP A 116 10.81 9.33 -15.35
N VAL A 117 11.09 8.19 -14.70
CA VAL A 117 11.12 8.07 -13.23
C VAL A 117 12.46 8.61 -12.72
N GLU A 118 12.40 9.63 -11.88
CA GLU A 118 13.56 10.10 -11.13
C GLU A 118 13.79 9.23 -9.90
N ALA A 119 15.01 8.68 -9.76
CA ALA A 119 15.37 7.91 -8.57
C ALA A 119 15.57 8.87 -7.38
N GLY A 120 14.66 8.78 -6.41
CA GLY A 120 14.75 9.48 -5.13
C GLY A 120 15.11 8.56 -3.98
N ALA A 121 15.33 9.13 -2.79
CA ALA A 121 15.35 8.36 -1.56
C ALA A 121 13.96 7.75 -1.32
N SER A 122 13.92 6.51 -0.82
CA SER A 122 12.66 5.92 -0.36
C SER A 122 12.06 6.79 0.75
N PRO A 123 10.72 6.96 0.81
CA PRO A 123 10.06 7.56 1.96
C PRO A 123 10.50 6.85 3.24
N SER A 124 10.74 7.64 4.29
CA SER A 124 11.15 7.18 5.62
C SER A 124 10.03 6.41 6.29
#